data_AF-A0A3S2F449-F1
#
_entry.id   AF-A0A3S2F449-F1
#
_cell.length_a   1.000
_cell.length_b   1.000
_cell.length_c   1.000
_cell.angle_alpha   90.00
_cell.angle_beta   90.00
_cell.angle_gamma   90.00
#
_symmetry.space_group_name_H-M   'P 1'
#
loop_
_entity.id
_entity.type
_entity.pdbx_description
1 polymer ?
#
loop_
_entity_poly.entity_id
_entity_poly.type
_entity_poly.pdbx_seq_one_letter_code
_entity_poly.pdbx_strand_id
1 'polypeptide(L)'
;VIFSAMTGSVLLNALLQGFALGSKVQLAACLLLTLTGWGWKLATWRYNDRLEIPTTANTATGLAGGTVRSLEWPHTEENYLLKEMGFRIARKHGARLRQITQLLAFALPLGLLAIVFALPWPPAALLSVLAAVIQFAGMLVASWLFFAEAKHTVTLYYGR
;
A
#
# COMPACT_ATOMS: atom_id res chain seq x y z
N VAL A 1 3.02 0.81 -12.28
CA VAL A 1 2.40 0.13 -13.44
C VAL A 1 1.45 -0.98 -13.01
N ILE A 2 1.90 -2.05 -12.36
CA ILE A 2 1.05 -3.21 -11.97
C ILE A 2 -0.22 -2.79 -11.22
N PHE A 3 -0.08 -1.98 -10.17
CA PHE A 3 -1.21 -1.53 -9.36
C PHE A 3 -2.21 -0.66 -10.14
N SER A 4 -1.73 0.19 -11.05
CA SER A 4 -2.58 1.02 -11.91
C SER A 4 -3.34 0.18 -12.93
N ALA A 5 -2.69 -0.85 -13.50
CA ALA A 5 -3.34 -1.79 -14.40
C ALA A 5 -4.42 -2.61 -13.69
N MET A 6 -4.14 -3.07 -12.46
CA MET A 6 -5.09 -3.78 -11.62
C MET A 6 -6.33 -2.92 -11.30
N THR A 7 -6.16 -1.73 -10.70
CA THR A 7 -7.30 -0.87 -10.34
C THR A 7 -8.04 -0.36 -11.57
N GLY A 8 -7.32 -0.01 -12.64
CA GLY A 8 -7.90 0.41 -13.90
C GLY A 8 -8.75 -0.69 -14.56
N SER A 9 -8.28 -1.94 -14.53
CA SER A 9 -9.02 -3.09 -15.08
C SER A 9 -10.33 -3.33 -14.34
N VAL A 10 -10.32 -3.26 -13.00
CA VAL A 10 -11.53 -3.46 -12.17
C VAL A 10 -12.51 -2.31 -12.34
N LEU A 11 -12.04 -1.08 -12.45
CA LEU A 11 -12.88 0.08 -12.77
C LEU A 11 -13.52 -0.05 -14.16
N LEU A 12 -12.73 -0.44 -15.17
CA LEU A 12 -13.25 -0.71 -16.52
C LEU A 12 -14.32 -1.80 -16.50
N ASN A 13 -14.11 -2.88 -15.75
CA ASN A 13 -15.11 -3.93 -15.60
C ASN A 13 -16.41 -3.42 -14.97
N ALA A 14 -16.32 -2.57 -13.94
CA ALA A 14 -17.50 -1.96 -13.34
C ALA A 14 -18.31 -1.12 -14.34
N LEU A 15 -17.63 -0.33 -15.18
CA LEU A 15 -18.28 0.43 -16.25
C LEU A 15 -18.94 -0.48 -17.27
N LEU A 16 -18.23 -1.49 -17.78
CA LEU A 16 -18.76 -2.43 -18.77
C LEU A 16 -20.00 -3.17 -18.25
N GLN A 17 -19.96 -3.63 -17.00
CA GLN A 17 -21.12 -4.28 -16.38
C GLN A 17 -22.29 -3.30 -16.16
N GLY A 18 -22.02 -2.03 -15.88
CA GLY A 18 -23.03 -0.97 -15.79
C GLY A 18 -23.78 -0.73 -17.09
N PHE A 19 -23.09 -0.84 -18.23
CA PHE A 19 -23.70 -0.75 -19.57
C PHE A 19 -24.21 -2.09 -20.13
N ALA A 20 -24.27 -3.15 -19.31
CA ALA A 20 -24.61 -4.51 -19.72
C ALA A 20 -23.71 -5.10 -20.84
N LEU A 21 -22.48 -4.58 -20.96
CA LEU A 21 -21.42 -5.04 -21.88
C LEU A 21 -20.34 -5.85 -21.15
N GLY A 22 -20.70 -6.46 -20.01
CA GLY A 22 -19.79 -7.26 -19.21
C GLY A 22 -19.26 -8.48 -19.97
N SER A 23 -17.95 -8.72 -19.88
CA SER A 23 -17.30 -9.86 -20.51
C SER A 23 -16.60 -10.75 -19.49
N LYS A 24 -16.78 -12.06 -19.62
CA LYS A 24 -16.06 -13.05 -18.79
C LYS A 24 -14.54 -12.98 -18.98
N VAL A 25 -14.09 -12.60 -20.17
CA VAL A 25 -12.66 -12.40 -20.47
C VAL A 25 -12.11 -11.23 -19.66
N GLN A 26 -12.85 -10.12 -19.59
CA GLN A 26 -12.46 -8.96 -18.78
C GLN A 26 -12.46 -9.30 -17.28
N LEU A 27 -13.45 -10.04 -16.80
CA LEU A 27 -13.49 -10.51 -15.40
C LEU A 27 -12.28 -11.40 -15.07
N ALA A 28 -11.93 -12.33 -15.96
CA ALA A 28 -10.75 -13.17 -15.79
C ALA A 28 -9.46 -12.32 -15.76
N ALA A 29 -9.34 -11.31 -16.62
CA ALA A 29 -8.23 -10.37 -16.60
C ALA A 29 -8.14 -9.60 -15.27
N CYS A 30 -9.28 -9.12 -14.75
CA CYS A 30 -9.34 -8.44 -13.44
C CYS A 30 -8.84 -9.34 -12.29
N LEU A 31 -9.27 -10.61 -12.27
CA LEU A 31 -8.84 -11.58 -11.26
C LEU A 31 -7.33 -11.83 -11.35
N LEU A 32 -6.79 -12.08 -12.55
CA LEU A 32 -5.37 -12.31 -12.78
C LEU A 32 -4.52 -11.09 -12.40
N LEU A 33 -4.94 -9.88 -12.79
CA LEU A 33 -4.23 -8.64 -12.44
C LEU A 33 -4.28 -8.37 -10.94
N THR A 34 -5.40 -8.68 -10.27
CA THR A 34 -5.50 -8.50 -8.82
C THR A 34 -4.66 -9.51 -8.05
N LEU A 35 -4.61 -10.78 -8.50
CA LEU A 35 -3.74 -11.80 -7.93
C LEU A 35 -2.25 -11.47 -8.11
N THR A 36 -1.85 -11.06 -9.31
CA THR A 36 -0.46 -10.66 -9.60
C THR A 36 -0.07 -9.42 -8.81
N GLY A 37 -0.96 -8.42 -8.69
CA GLY A 37 -0.76 -7.26 -7.82
C GLY A 37 -0.59 -7.63 -6.34
N TRP A 38 -1.40 -8.56 -5.84
CA TRP A 38 -1.30 -9.03 -4.46
C TRP A 38 0.02 -9.77 -4.21
N GLY A 39 0.37 -10.69 -5.09
CA GLY A 39 1.63 -11.44 -5.02
C GLY A 39 2.85 -10.51 -5.05
N TRP A 40 2.84 -9.51 -5.93
CA TRP A 40 3.89 -8.49 -6.00
C TRP A 40 4.00 -7.70 -4.70
N LYS A 41 2.88 -7.22 -4.15
CA LYS A 41 2.87 -6.46 -2.88
C LYS A 41 3.45 -7.30 -1.74
N LEU A 42 3.07 -8.57 -1.64
CA LEU A 42 3.58 -9.47 -0.63
C LEU A 42 5.08 -9.77 -0.81
N ALA A 43 5.54 -9.93 -2.04
CA ALA A 43 6.95 -10.10 -2.36
C ALA A 43 7.76 -8.86 -1.94
N THR A 44 7.27 -7.65 -2.23
CA THR A 44 7.93 -6.41 -1.82
C THR A 44 8.00 -6.28 -0.31
N TRP A 45 6.93 -6.59 0.43
CA TRP A 45 6.99 -6.58 1.89
C TRP A 45 7.97 -7.60 2.44
N ARG A 46 7.96 -8.84 1.93
CA ARG A 46 8.93 -9.87 2.36
C ARG A 46 10.37 -9.48 2.06
N TYR A 47 10.61 -8.82 0.94
CA TYR A 47 11.93 -8.30 0.58
C TYR A 47 12.35 -7.16 1.51
N ASN A 48 11.47 -6.19 1.75
CA ASN A 48 11.72 -5.06 2.65
C ASN A 48 11.93 -5.51 4.11
N ASP A 49 11.15 -6.48 4.58
CA ASP A 49 11.28 -7.02 5.94
C ASP A 49 12.62 -7.77 6.13
N ARG A 50 13.26 -8.24 5.04
CA ARG A 50 14.60 -8.84 5.06
C ARG A 50 15.72 -7.81 4.95
N LEU A 51 15.43 -6.62 4.43
CA LEU A 51 16.34 -5.49 4.36
C LEU A 51 16.41 -4.77 5.70
N GLU A 52 16.89 -5.45 6.73
CA GLU A 52 17.44 -4.75 7.88
C GLU A 52 18.82 -4.23 7.48
N ILE A 53 18.86 -3.08 6.80
CA ILE A 53 20.12 -2.36 6.60
C ILE A 53 20.38 -1.64 7.92
N PRO A 54 21.41 -2.01 8.72
CA PRO A 54 21.79 -1.27 9.91
C PRO A 54 22.42 0.06 9.48
N THR A 55 21.59 1.04 9.17
CA THR A 55 22.04 2.41 8.92
C THR A 55 22.37 3.05 10.27
N THR A 56 23.64 3.38 10.48
CA THR A 56 24.14 4.16 11.62
C THR A 56 24.41 5.60 11.21
N ALA A 57 24.51 6.53 12.18
CA ALA A 57 24.90 7.92 11.89
C ALA A 57 26.21 8.01 11.11
N ASN A 58 27.14 7.07 11.34
CA ASN A 58 28.37 6.90 10.58
C ASN A 58 28.11 6.57 9.10
N THR A 59 27.21 5.64 8.78
CA THR A 59 26.84 5.33 7.39
C THR A 59 26.12 6.48 6.69
N ALA A 60 25.35 7.29 7.44
CA ALA A 60 24.64 8.46 6.90
C ALA A 60 25.59 9.64 6.60
N THR A 61 26.71 9.74 7.31
CA THR A 61 27.72 10.81 7.16
C THR A 61 28.95 10.38 6.35
N GLY A 62 29.07 9.09 6.01
CA GLY A 62 30.25 8.54 5.32
C GLY A 62 31.50 8.44 6.20
N LEU A 63 31.38 8.59 7.52
CA LEU A 63 32.49 8.60 8.47
C LEU A 63 32.82 7.18 8.94
N ALA A 64 34.03 6.69 8.61
CA ALA A 64 34.46 5.32 8.86
C ALA A 64 35.04 5.05 10.27
N GLY A 65 35.02 6.01 11.20
CA GLY A 65 35.59 5.83 12.54
C GLY A 65 34.98 6.72 13.63
N GLY A 66 34.87 6.20 14.85
CA GLY A 66 34.33 6.90 16.04
C GLY A 66 32.80 6.84 16.17
N THR A 67 32.26 7.19 17.33
CA THR A 67 30.82 7.33 17.56
C THR A 67 30.35 8.71 17.11
N VAL A 68 29.68 8.78 15.95
CA VAL A 68 29.10 10.05 15.47
C VAL A 68 27.86 10.37 16.31
N ARG A 69 27.92 11.46 17.09
CA ARG A 69 26.76 12.03 17.79
C ARG A 69 26.50 13.46 17.32
N SER A 70 25.23 13.84 17.24
CA SER A 70 24.85 15.24 17.01
C SER A 70 25.35 16.08 18.20
N LEU A 71 26.15 17.10 17.93
CA LEU A 71 26.70 17.99 18.96
C LEU A 71 25.74 19.13 19.28
N GLU A 72 25.02 19.60 18.25
CA GLU A 72 23.95 20.59 18.36
C GLU A 72 22.86 20.25 17.34
N TRP A 73 21.62 20.66 17.62
CA TRP A 73 20.51 20.48 16.70
C TRP A 73 20.51 21.66 15.72
N PRO A 74 20.29 21.43 14.41
CA PRO A 74 20.27 22.52 13.42
C PRO A 74 19.06 23.45 13.56
N HIS A 75 18.15 23.16 14.50
CA HIS A 75 16.98 23.98 14.81
C HIS A 75 16.72 23.99 16.32
N THR A 76 16.34 25.17 16.82
CA THR A 76 15.89 25.40 18.21
C THR A 76 14.37 25.30 18.34
N GLU A 77 13.65 25.26 17.23
CA GLU A 77 12.19 25.25 17.15
C GLU A 77 11.68 23.89 16.62
N GLU A 78 10.52 23.45 17.10
CA GLU A 78 9.91 22.20 16.64
C GLU A 78 9.56 22.28 15.14
N ASN A 79 10.34 21.59 14.31
CA ASN A 79 10.08 21.50 12.88
C ASN A 79 8.76 20.75 12.61
N TYR A 80 7.96 21.20 11.65
CA TYR A 80 6.69 20.57 11.24
C TYR A 80 6.85 19.07 10.96
N LEU A 81 8.00 18.66 10.43
CA LEU A 81 8.37 17.26 10.21
C LEU A 81 8.41 16.43 11.51
N LEU A 82 8.77 17.00 12.66
CA LEU A 82 8.77 16.31 13.96
C LEU A 82 7.35 16.13 14.52
N LYS A 83 6.43 17.07 14.24
CA LYS A 83 5.01 16.97 14.62
C LYS A 83 4.22 16.03 13.71
N GLU A 84 4.40 16.13 12.40
CA GLU A 84 3.67 15.37 11.39
C GLU A 84 4.24 13.95 11.17
N MET A 85 5.55 13.72 11.39
CA MET A 85 6.19 12.39 11.27
C MET A 85 6.48 11.75 12.64
N GLY A 86 6.16 12.44 13.73
CA GLY A 86 6.22 11.96 15.12
C GLY A 86 5.12 10.97 15.50
N PHE A 87 4.36 10.43 14.54
CA PHE A 87 3.28 9.46 14.82
C PHE A 87 3.83 8.11 15.30
N ARG A 88 4.15 8.04 16.59
CA ARG A 88 4.29 6.79 17.36
C ARG A 88 3.07 5.87 17.17
N ILE A 89 1.89 6.44 16.93
CA ILE A 89 0.63 5.71 16.74
C ILE A 89 0.65 4.91 15.43
N ALA A 90 1.16 5.48 14.33
CA ALA A 90 1.23 4.79 13.03
C ALA A 90 2.19 3.59 13.08
N ARG A 91 3.31 3.70 13.82
CA ARG A 91 4.27 2.61 14.03
C ARG A 91 3.69 1.41 14.78
N LYS A 92 2.86 1.65 15.81
CA LYS A 92 2.20 0.58 16.59
C LYS A 92 1.15 -0.18 15.79
N HIS A 93 0.61 0.43 14.73
CA HIS A 93 -0.49 -0.14 13.94
C HIS A 93 -0.07 -0.60 12.53
N GLY A 94 1.21 -0.54 12.16
CA GLY A 94 1.68 -0.92 10.81
C GLY A 94 1.26 -2.33 10.40
N ALA A 95 1.34 -3.31 11.30
CA ALA A 95 0.87 -4.68 11.03
C ALA A 95 -0.65 -4.76 10.78
N ARG A 96 -1.47 -4.01 11.55
CA ARG A 96 -2.92 -3.95 11.33
C ARG A 96 -3.25 -3.23 10.03
N LEU A 97 -2.55 -2.15 9.70
CA LEU A 97 -2.71 -1.44 8.42
C LEU A 97 -2.35 -2.35 7.24
N ARG A 98 -1.28 -3.15 7.33
CA ARG A 98 -0.95 -4.20 6.34
C ARG A 98 -2.11 -5.17 6.15
N GLN A 99 -2.70 -5.67 7.23
CA GLN A 99 -3.87 -6.57 7.17
C GLN A 99 -5.07 -5.89 6.50
N ILE A 100 -5.39 -4.65 6.89
CA ILE A 100 -6.49 -3.88 6.29
C ILE A 100 -6.26 -3.68 4.79
N THR A 101 -5.03 -3.33 4.38
CA THR A 101 -4.68 -3.23 2.95
C THR A 101 -4.84 -4.56 2.24
N GLN A 102 -4.38 -5.67 2.82
CA GLN A 102 -4.55 -7.00 2.20
C GLN A 102 -6.02 -7.36 2.00
N LEU A 103 -6.85 -7.05 2.99
CA LEU A 103 -8.28 -7.34 2.95
C LEU A 103 -9.01 -6.45 1.94
N LEU A 104 -8.85 -5.12 2.03
CA LEU A 104 -9.61 -4.17 1.21
C LEU A 104 -9.08 -4.04 -0.22
N ALA A 105 -7.76 -4.09 -0.45
CA ALA A 105 -7.22 -3.89 -1.79
C ALA A 105 -7.18 -5.17 -2.64
N PHE A 106 -7.23 -6.36 -2.01
CA PHE A 106 -7.03 -7.62 -2.71
C PHE A 106 -8.08 -8.68 -2.36
N ALA A 107 -8.16 -9.13 -1.10
CA ALA A 107 -8.97 -10.30 -0.76
C ALA A 107 -10.48 -10.06 -0.99
N LEU A 108 -11.00 -8.93 -0.53
CA LEU A 108 -12.42 -8.59 -0.66
C LEU A 108 -12.80 -8.30 -2.13
N PRO A 109 -12.04 -7.49 -2.91
CA PRO A 109 -12.26 -7.36 -4.34
C PRO A 109 -12.20 -8.68 -5.12
N LEU A 110 -11.26 -9.59 -4.80
CA LEU A 110 -11.17 -10.90 -5.44
C LEU A 110 -12.41 -11.75 -5.18
N GLY A 111 -12.87 -11.79 -3.92
CA GLY A 111 -14.10 -12.50 -3.56
C GLY A 111 -15.32 -11.95 -4.29
N LEU A 112 -15.46 -10.62 -4.34
CA LEU A 112 -16.56 -9.97 -5.06
C LEU A 112 -16.51 -10.26 -6.57
N LEU A 113 -15.34 -10.15 -7.20
CA LEU A 113 -15.17 -10.45 -8.63
C LEU A 113 -15.44 -11.93 -8.95
N ALA A 114 -15.09 -12.85 -8.05
CA ALA A 114 -15.40 -14.27 -8.19
C ALA A 114 -16.92 -14.52 -8.11
N ILE A 115 -17.63 -13.84 -7.21
CA ILE A 115 -19.09 -13.90 -7.11
C ILE A 115 -19.73 -13.33 -8.39
N VAL A 116 -19.23 -12.20 -8.89
CA VAL A 116 -19.68 -11.58 -10.15
C VAL A 116 -19.57 -12.55 -11.33
N PHE A 117 -18.56 -13.43 -11.32
CA PHE A 117 -18.39 -14.43 -12.38
C PHE A 117 -19.53 -15.46 -12.44
N ALA A 118 -20.17 -15.75 -11.32
CA ALA A 118 -21.27 -16.71 -11.21
C ALA A 118 -22.66 -16.06 -11.29
N LEU A 119 -22.76 -14.75 -11.12
CA LEU A 119 -24.03 -14.03 -11.12
C LEU A 119 -24.41 -13.47 -12.51
N PRO A 120 -25.69 -13.51 -12.89
CA PRO A 120 -26.18 -12.78 -14.05
C PRO A 120 -26.30 -11.28 -13.77
N TRP A 121 -26.43 -10.50 -14.84
CA TRP A 121 -26.90 -9.11 -14.77
C TRP A 121 -28.36 -9.09 -14.28
N PRO A 122 -28.83 -8.10 -13.49
CA PRO A 122 -28.16 -6.89 -12.98
C PRO A 122 -27.25 -6.98 -11.73
N PRO A 123 -27.39 -7.93 -10.78
CA PRO A 123 -26.65 -7.84 -9.52
C PRO A 123 -25.12 -7.95 -9.70
N ALA A 124 -24.66 -8.57 -10.80
CA ALA A 124 -23.26 -8.54 -11.22
C ALA A 124 -22.69 -7.12 -11.41
N ALA A 125 -23.50 -6.17 -11.89
CA ALA A 125 -23.08 -4.78 -12.09
C ALA A 125 -22.87 -4.05 -10.76
N LEU A 126 -23.81 -4.20 -9.82
CA LEU A 126 -23.71 -3.61 -8.49
C LEU A 126 -22.48 -4.12 -7.73
N LEU A 127 -22.26 -5.44 -7.76
CA LEU A 127 -21.10 -6.05 -7.11
C LEU A 127 -19.77 -5.64 -7.78
N SER A 128 -19.76 -5.42 -9.09
CA SER A 128 -18.57 -4.94 -9.81
C SER A 128 -18.20 -3.51 -9.40
N VAL A 129 -19.19 -2.63 -9.24
CA VAL A 129 -18.98 -1.26 -8.74
C VAL A 129 -18.49 -1.30 -7.29
N LEU A 130 -19.11 -2.11 -6.43
CA LEU A 130 -18.65 -2.29 -5.05
C LEU A 130 -17.20 -2.79 -4.99
N ALA A 131 -16.82 -3.76 -5.83
CA ALA A 131 -15.46 -4.25 -5.90
C ALA A 131 -14.46 -3.14 -6.26
N ALA A 132 -14.80 -2.29 -7.24
CA ALA A 132 -13.96 -1.15 -7.63
C ALA A 132 -13.79 -0.12 -6.50
N VAL A 133 -14.88 0.25 -5.82
CA VAL A 133 -14.85 1.22 -4.71
C VAL A 133 -14.02 0.69 -3.54
N ILE A 134 -14.25 -0.57 -3.15
CA ILE A 134 -13.52 -1.23 -2.06
C ILE A 134 -12.03 -1.32 -2.40
N GLN A 135 -11.70 -1.73 -3.62
CA GLN A 135 -10.31 -1.82 -4.06
C GLN A 135 -9.63 -0.46 -4.04
N PHE A 136 -10.31 0.58 -4.50
CA PHE A 136 -9.79 1.95 -4.47
C PHE A 136 -9.54 2.43 -3.03
N ALA A 137 -10.49 2.22 -2.12
CA ALA A 137 -10.33 2.53 -0.70
C ALA A 137 -9.14 1.77 -0.08
N GLY A 138 -9.00 0.48 -0.38
CA GLY A 138 -7.85 -0.33 0.05
C GLY A 138 -6.51 0.21 -0.45
N MET A 139 -6.46 0.75 -1.67
CA MET A 139 -5.25 1.38 -2.22
C MET A 139 -4.92 2.72 -1.57
N LEU A 140 -5.93 3.50 -1.17
CA LEU A 140 -5.69 4.71 -0.35
C LEU A 140 -5.07 4.35 1.00
N VAL A 141 -5.56 3.29 1.66
CA VAL A 141 -4.95 2.77 2.89
C VAL A 141 -3.52 2.27 2.63
N ALA A 142 -3.27 1.61 1.49
CA ALA A 142 -1.93 1.19 1.10
C ALA A 142 -0.95 2.37 0.95
N SER A 143 -1.42 3.50 0.44
CA SER A 143 -0.65 4.75 0.35
C SER A 143 -0.38 5.34 1.73
N TRP A 144 -1.35 5.29 2.65
CA TRP A 144 -1.14 5.69 4.04
C TRP A 144 -0.14 4.81 4.79
N LEU A 145 -0.15 3.50 4.54
CA LEU A 145 0.80 2.57 5.12
C LEU A 145 2.24 2.90 4.73
N PHE A 146 2.48 3.39 3.50
CA PHE A 146 3.82 3.83 3.09
C PHE A 146 4.35 4.95 4.00
N PHE A 147 3.52 5.95 4.34
CA PHE A 147 3.91 6.98 5.28
C PHE A 147 4.16 6.44 6.69
N ALA A 148 3.40 5.43 7.11
CA ALA A 148 3.60 4.76 8.40
C ALA A 148 4.90 3.93 8.47
N GLU A 149 5.31 3.32 7.36
CA GLU A 149 6.50 2.46 7.25
C GLU A 149 7.77 3.21 6.87
N ALA A 150 7.66 4.41 6.29
CA ALA A 150 8.79 5.27 5.99
C ALA A 150 9.54 5.63 7.29
N LYS A 151 10.51 4.81 7.68
CA LYS A 151 11.58 5.19 8.59
C LYS A 151 12.29 6.36 7.92
N HIS A 152 11.91 7.57 8.28
CA HIS A 152 12.59 8.75 7.80
C HIS A 152 14.08 8.60 8.19
N THR A 153 14.93 8.42 7.20
CA THR A 153 16.39 8.46 7.34
C THR A 153 16.85 9.77 8.00
N VAL A 154 16.00 10.79 7.98
CA VAL A 154 16.11 12.03 8.75
C VAL A 154 16.28 11.78 10.26
N THR A 155 15.64 10.78 10.86
CA THR A 155 15.86 10.45 12.29
C THR A 155 17.28 9.97 12.59
N LEU A 156 17.99 9.39 11.60
CA LEU A 156 19.40 8.99 11.75
C LEU A 156 20.33 10.20 11.87
N TYR A 157 20.02 11.32 11.19
CA TYR A 157 20.75 12.59 11.36
C TYR A 157 20.57 13.17 12.76
N TYR A 158 19.46 12.83 13.41
CA TYR A 158 19.09 13.26 14.74
C TYR A 158 19.51 12.27 15.84
N GLY A 159 20.28 11.23 15.50
CA GLY A 159 20.81 10.26 16.46
C GLY A 159 19.75 9.43 17.20
N ARG A 160 18.57 9.20 16.58
CA ARG A 160 17.49 8.35 17.12
C ARG A 160 17.13 7.20 16.19
#